data_AF-A0A2E2QMT1-F1
#
_entry.id   AF-A0A2E2QMT1-F1
#
_cell.length_a   1.000
_cell.length_b   1.000
_cell.length_c   1.000
_cell.angle_alpha   90.00
_cell.angle_beta   90.00
_cell.angle_gamma   90.00
#
_symmetry.space_group_name_H-M   'P 1'
#
loop_
_entity.id
_entity.type
_entity.pdbx_description
1 polymer ?
#
loop_
_entity_poly.entity_id
_entity_poly.type
_entity_poly.pdbx_seq_one_letter_code
_entity_poly.pdbx_strand_id
1 'polypeptide(L)'
;MEALRQKLDLDVPAKRDVSRNLLIATWNIKAFSSLTEKWLADDNDSPKRDYRGLWAITEIISRFDVIALQEIKGDLKALRTMMKTLGPDWQFLMTDVTRGDAGNNERMGFIFDSRRVRLSGLAGELVIPEDGVIGSGALQRQFARTPYAVSFLAGKDTFILTTLHVDFGSDSAGRIPELQGIAEWLYEWAGQANAYGQNFIALGDFNIDRHGDDLWQAFTSTGLTVPAELHGVKRSIFAKDNDPQLKKYYDQVAWFESGGKRQLNLDYVTAGSFDFVPLIYTETDFTKATKQHRLSDHYPLWAEFNCRS
;
A
#
# COMPACT_ATOMS: atom_id res chain seq x y z
N MET A 1 -14.97 -13.87 13.24
CA MET A 1 -13.63 -13.43 13.69
C MET A 1 -12.65 -14.59 13.71
N GLU A 2 -13.02 -15.73 14.30
CA GLU A 2 -12.20 -16.94 14.23
C GLU A 2 -11.86 -17.38 12.79
N ALA A 3 -12.86 -17.45 11.90
CA ALA A 3 -12.65 -17.78 10.49
C ALA A 3 -11.66 -16.83 9.77
N LEU A 4 -11.64 -15.53 10.14
CA LEU A 4 -10.68 -14.57 9.60
C LEU A 4 -9.25 -14.95 10.01
N ARG A 5 -9.03 -15.21 11.30
CA ARG A 5 -7.71 -15.58 11.84
C ARG A 5 -7.20 -16.87 11.23
N GLN A 6 -8.03 -17.90 11.19
CA GLN A 6 -7.68 -19.18 10.58
C GLN A 6 -7.31 -19.04 9.11
N LYS A 7 -8.08 -18.24 8.35
CA LYS A 7 -7.77 -18.01 6.93
C LYS A 7 -6.49 -17.19 6.75
N LEU A 8 -6.24 -16.19 7.60
CA LEU A 8 -4.97 -15.46 7.61
C LEU A 8 -3.78 -16.36 7.97
N ASP A 9 -3.94 -17.32 8.88
CA ASP A 9 -2.87 -18.28 9.24
C ASP A 9 -2.53 -19.23 8.09
N LEU A 10 -3.49 -19.50 7.21
CA LEU A 10 -3.31 -20.33 6.02
C LEU A 10 -2.72 -19.55 4.84
N ASP A 11 -3.17 -18.32 4.63
CA ASP A 11 -2.89 -17.56 3.40
C ASP A 11 -1.72 -16.60 3.53
N VAL A 12 -1.39 -16.15 4.74
CA VAL A 12 -0.28 -15.23 5.00
C VAL A 12 0.78 -15.96 5.82
N PRO A 13 2.05 -15.97 5.39
CA PRO A 13 3.12 -16.58 6.15
C PRO A 13 3.18 -16.04 7.58
N ALA A 14 3.45 -16.90 8.56
CA ALA A 14 3.63 -16.46 9.93
C ALA A 14 4.92 -15.63 10.08
N LYS A 15 4.87 -14.57 10.91
CA LYS A 15 6.08 -13.86 11.36
C LYS A 15 6.99 -14.82 12.13
N ARG A 16 8.23 -14.99 11.67
CA ARG A 16 9.29 -15.84 12.27
C ARG A 16 10.33 -14.95 12.93
N ASP A 17 11.53 -15.38 13.29
CA ASP A 17 12.57 -14.41 13.68
C ASP A 17 12.83 -13.38 12.54
N VAL A 18 13.20 -12.14 12.84
CA VAL A 18 13.45 -11.13 11.79
C VAL A 18 14.58 -11.55 10.86
N SER A 19 15.54 -12.34 11.33
CA SER A 19 16.60 -12.93 10.50
C SER A 19 16.07 -14.00 9.54
N ARG A 20 14.81 -14.42 9.68
CA ARG A 20 14.19 -15.48 8.88
C ARG A 20 13.15 -14.96 7.91
N ASN A 21 12.35 -13.97 8.30
CA ASN A 21 11.45 -13.32 7.36
C ASN A 21 11.06 -11.89 7.75
N LEU A 22 10.70 -11.16 6.70
CA LEU A 22 10.15 -9.82 6.70
C LEU A 22 8.92 -9.81 5.78
N LEU A 23 7.78 -9.38 6.31
CA LEU A 23 6.50 -9.27 5.61
C LEU A 23 6.16 -7.80 5.39
N ILE A 24 6.25 -7.36 4.15
CA ILE A 24 5.94 -5.98 3.72
C ILE A 24 4.62 -6.00 2.97
N ALA A 25 3.72 -5.06 3.29
CA ALA A 25 2.42 -4.96 2.65
C ALA A 25 2.06 -3.53 2.22
N THR A 26 1.02 -3.44 1.39
CA THR A 26 0.31 -2.20 1.10
C THR A 26 -1.19 -2.43 1.08
N TRP A 27 -1.98 -1.43 1.49
CA TRP A 27 -3.42 -1.49 1.44
C TRP A 27 -4.06 -0.10 1.36
N ASN A 28 -4.76 0.17 0.26
CA ASN A 28 -5.70 1.29 0.21
C ASN A 28 -6.92 0.93 1.07
N ILE A 29 -7.14 1.67 2.17
CA ILE A 29 -8.30 1.49 3.04
C ILE A 29 -9.27 2.64 2.78
N LYS A 30 -10.33 2.35 2.02
CA LYS A 30 -11.33 3.32 1.60
C LYS A 30 -11.73 4.31 2.69
N ALA A 31 -11.42 5.59 2.48
CA ALA A 31 -11.71 6.69 3.40
C ALA A 31 -11.47 6.31 4.88
N PHE A 32 -10.24 5.95 5.22
CA PHE A 32 -9.85 5.55 6.58
C PHE A 32 -9.86 6.77 7.52
N SER A 33 -11.02 6.99 8.13
CA SER A 33 -11.42 8.23 8.79
C SER A 33 -11.92 7.94 10.22
N SER A 34 -13.14 8.39 10.54
CA SER A 34 -13.83 8.11 11.78
C SER A 34 -14.38 6.69 11.88
N LEU A 35 -15.03 6.42 13.02
CA LEU A 35 -15.59 5.13 13.40
C LEU A 35 -16.91 5.34 14.16
N THR A 36 -17.94 4.58 13.79
CA THR A 36 -19.14 4.38 14.63
C THR A 36 -18.79 3.41 15.75
N GLU A 37 -18.94 3.85 17.00
CA GLU A 37 -18.59 3.11 18.22
C GLU A 37 -19.68 2.09 18.60
N LYS A 38 -20.06 1.26 17.63
CA LYS A 38 -20.95 0.10 17.77
C LYS A 38 -20.25 -1.12 17.22
N TRP A 39 -20.63 -2.31 17.71
CA TRP A 39 -20.11 -3.56 17.14
C TRP A 39 -20.59 -3.79 15.70
N LEU A 40 -21.81 -3.35 15.40
CA LEU A 40 -22.40 -3.38 14.08
C LEU A 40 -23.13 -2.05 13.85
N ALA A 41 -22.72 -1.29 12.83
CA ALA A 41 -23.40 -0.05 12.46
C ALA A 41 -24.67 -0.34 11.64
N ASP A 42 -25.75 0.36 11.98
CA ASP A 42 -27.04 0.28 11.30
C ASP A 42 -27.16 1.30 10.14
N ASP A 43 -28.35 1.38 9.53
CA ASP A 43 -28.59 2.23 8.36
C ASP A 43 -28.59 3.73 8.68
N ASN A 44 -28.83 4.12 9.94
CA ASN A 44 -28.82 5.52 10.38
C ASN A 44 -27.44 5.99 10.85
N ASP A 45 -26.50 5.08 11.06
CA ASP A 45 -25.14 5.43 11.51
C ASP A 45 -24.27 6.01 10.39
N SER A 46 -23.41 6.97 10.74
CA SER A 46 -22.36 7.49 9.86
C SER A 46 -21.13 7.89 10.71
N PRO A 47 -19.91 7.45 10.34
CA PRO A 47 -19.58 6.63 9.18
C PRO A 47 -20.02 5.17 9.34
N LYS A 48 -20.05 4.41 8.22
CA LYS A 48 -20.47 3.00 8.26
C LYS A 48 -19.45 2.06 8.88
N ARG A 49 -18.18 2.44 8.95
CA ARG A 49 -17.14 1.66 9.65
C ARG A 49 -17.50 1.55 11.13
N ASP A 50 -17.60 0.31 11.60
CA ASP A 50 -17.95 -0.08 12.97
C ASP A 50 -16.77 -0.83 13.63
N TYR A 51 -16.88 -1.16 14.91
CA TYR A 51 -15.80 -1.85 15.64
C TYR A 51 -15.43 -3.19 14.99
N ARG A 52 -16.39 -3.91 14.41
CA ARG A 52 -16.11 -5.19 13.76
C ARG A 52 -15.28 -5.00 12.49
N GLY A 53 -15.61 -4.01 11.67
CA GLY A 53 -14.83 -3.64 10.49
C GLY A 53 -13.41 -3.20 10.88
N LEU A 54 -13.30 -2.38 11.91
CA LEU A 54 -12.00 -1.94 12.43
C LEU A 54 -11.17 -3.10 13.00
N TRP A 55 -11.80 -4.05 13.71
CA TRP A 55 -11.11 -5.22 14.23
C TRP A 55 -10.59 -6.11 13.10
N ALA A 56 -11.37 -6.31 12.03
CA ALA A 56 -10.93 -7.06 10.87
C ALA A 56 -9.72 -6.40 10.19
N ILE A 57 -9.76 -5.08 9.99
CA ILE A 57 -8.63 -4.28 9.49
C ILE A 57 -7.40 -4.47 10.40
N THR A 58 -7.61 -4.36 11.72
CA THR A 58 -6.55 -4.49 12.73
C THR A 58 -5.88 -5.87 12.65
N GLU A 59 -6.65 -6.95 12.53
CA GLU A 59 -6.08 -8.29 12.45
C GLU A 59 -5.33 -8.55 11.16
N ILE A 60 -5.80 -8.03 10.03
CA ILE A 60 -5.09 -8.12 8.75
C ILE A 60 -3.74 -7.37 8.86
N ILE A 61 -3.76 -6.12 9.35
CA ILE A 61 -2.55 -5.32 9.54
C ILE A 61 -1.55 -6.01 10.48
N SER A 62 -2.05 -6.65 11.54
CA SER A 62 -1.20 -7.31 12.53
C SER A 62 -0.28 -8.41 11.95
N ARG A 63 -0.61 -8.94 10.77
CA ARG A 63 0.15 -10.01 10.09
C ARG A 63 1.46 -9.53 9.48
N PHE A 64 1.57 -8.24 9.19
CA PHE A 64 2.74 -7.69 8.50
C PHE A 64 3.72 -7.06 9.49
N ASP A 65 4.97 -6.90 9.05
CA ASP A 65 6.01 -6.21 9.82
C ASP A 65 5.93 -4.69 9.59
N VAL A 66 5.62 -4.31 8.35
CA VAL A 66 5.34 -2.95 7.93
C VAL A 66 4.30 -2.97 6.81
N ILE A 67 3.34 -2.07 6.88
CA ILE A 67 2.30 -1.90 5.87
C ILE A 67 2.14 -0.43 5.51
N ALA A 68 2.12 -0.12 4.22
CA ALA A 68 1.71 1.19 3.74
C ALA A 68 0.19 1.27 3.63
N LEU A 69 -0.38 2.35 4.14
CA LEU A 69 -1.80 2.65 4.04
C LEU A 69 -2.00 3.92 3.20
N GLN A 70 -2.96 3.84 2.29
CA GLN A 70 -3.47 4.97 1.52
C GLN A 70 -4.87 5.36 2.04
N GLU A 71 -5.35 6.55 1.64
CA GLU A 71 -6.66 7.11 2.03
C GLU A 71 -6.87 7.35 3.54
N ILE A 72 -5.80 7.62 4.31
CA ILE A 72 -5.95 8.05 5.71
C ILE A 72 -6.51 9.48 5.72
N LYS A 73 -7.73 9.69 6.21
CA LYS A 73 -8.42 11.00 6.15
C LYS A 73 -8.05 11.93 7.30
N GLY A 74 -8.59 13.16 7.25
CA GLY A 74 -8.46 14.18 8.29
C GLY A 74 -8.83 13.73 9.72
N ASP A 75 -9.94 12.99 9.88
CA ASP A 75 -10.33 12.44 11.18
C ASP A 75 -9.58 11.12 11.44
N LEU A 76 -8.77 11.11 12.49
CA LEU A 76 -7.91 9.97 12.84
C LEU A 76 -8.54 9.02 13.88
N LYS A 77 -9.83 9.12 14.19
CA LYS A 77 -10.47 8.30 15.23
C LYS A 77 -10.30 6.80 14.98
N ALA A 78 -10.54 6.30 13.76
CA ALA A 78 -10.35 4.88 13.47
C ALA A 78 -8.87 4.47 13.56
N LEU A 79 -7.96 5.24 12.97
CA LEU A 79 -6.51 4.99 13.06
C LEU A 79 -6.04 4.92 14.51
N ARG A 80 -6.38 5.92 15.34
CA ARG A 80 -5.98 5.95 16.76
C ARG A 80 -6.58 4.80 17.56
N THR A 81 -7.81 4.39 17.24
CA THR A 81 -8.46 3.24 17.90
C THR A 81 -7.79 1.93 17.50
N MET A 82 -7.42 1.79 16.22
CA MET A 82 -6.66 0.63 15.74
C MET A 82 -5.28 0.56 16.38
N MET A 83 -4.51 1.67 16.43
CA MET A 83 -3.19 1.69 17.08
C MET A 83 -3.26 1.31 18.56
N LYS A 84 -4.29 1.77 19.28
CA LYS A 84 -4.53 1.34 20.67
C LYS A 84 -4.82 -0.16 20.77
N THR A 85 -5.55 -0.72 19.80
CA THR A 85 -5.87 -2.16 19.74
C THR A 85 -4.64 -3.00 19.40
N LEU A 86 -3.79 -2.53 18.47
CA LEU A 86 -2.52 -3.17 18.11
C LEU A 86 -1.53 -3.19 19.29
N GLY A 87 -1.55 -2.14 20.12
CA GLY A 87 -0.75 -2.06 21.34
C GLY A 87 0.52 -1.22 21.20
N PRO A 88 1.30 -1.08 22.30
CA PRO A 88 2.40 -0.11 22.39
C PRO A 88 3.60 -0.43 21.51
N ASP A 89 3.73 -1.69 21.06
CA ASP A 89 4.80 -2.13 20.17
C ASP A 89 4.59 -1.70 18.72
N TRP A 90 3.42 -1.15 18.37
CA TRP A 90 3.11 -0.69 17.03
C TRP A 90 3.26 0.83 16.91
N GLN A 91 3.89 1.25 15.83
CA GLN A 91 4.15 2.65 15.54
C GLN A 91 3.65 3.00 14.14
N PHE A 92 3.46 4.30 13.90
CA PHE A 92 3.11 4.79 12.58
C PHE A 92 3.73 6.15 12.29
N LEU A 93 3.93 6.43 11.01
CA LEU A 93 4.29 7.74 10.48
C LEU A 93 3.50 7.99 9.21
N MET A 94 3.19 9.26 8.93
CA MET A 94 2.34 9.65 7.82
C MET A 94 2.72 11.05 7.34
N THR A 95 2.38 11.34 6.09
CA THR A 95 2.39 12.70 5.55
C THR A 95 1.37 13.58 6.28
N ASP A 96 1.46 14.89 6.12
CA ASP A 96 0.30 15.74 6.42
C ASP A 96 -0.70 15.70 5.24
N VAL A 97 -1.88 16.29 5.43
CA VAL A 97 -2.83 16.49 4.33
C VAL A 97 -2.33 17.61 3.44
N THR A 98 -2.34 17.39 2.13
CA THR A 98 -2.10 18.49 1.19
C THR A 98 -3.18 19.55 1.38
N ARG A 99 -2.77 20.81 1.49
CA ARG A 99 -3.70 21.94 1.58
C ARG A 99 -4.43 22.15 0.25
N GLY A 100 -5.74 22.32 0.31
CA GLY A 100 -6.62 22.52 -0.85
C GLY A 100 -7.34 21.23 -1.28
N ASP A 101 -8.31 21.37 -2.17
CA ASP A 101 -9.24 20.29 -2.51
C ASP A 101 -8.57 19.13 -3.28
N ALA A 102 -7.44 19.41 -3.96
CA ALA A 102 -6.72 18.45 -4.79
C ALA A 102 -6.18 17.23 -4.01
N GLY A 103 -5.84 17.39 -2.74
CA GLY A 103 -5.35 16.30 -1.88
C GLY A 103 -6.44 15.44 -1.24
N ASN A 104 -7.72 15.73 -1.49
CA ASN A 104 -8.89 15.04 -0.92
C ASN A 104 -8.85 14.84 0.61
N ASN A 105 -8.10 15.69 1.34
CA ASN A 105 -7.85 15.55 2.78
C ASN A 105 -7.33 14.14 3.16
N GLU A 106 -6.47 13.58 2.31
CA GLU A 106 -5.85 12.26 2.47
C GLU A 106 -4.38 12.37 2.89
N ARG A 107 -3.92 11.32 3.57
CA ARG A 107 -2.53 11.08 3.93
C ARG A 107 -2.12 9.70 3.45
N MET A 108 -0.83 9.55 3.21
CA MET A 108 -0.19 8.25 3.11
C MET A 108 0.59 8.00 4.39
N GLY A 109 0.62 6.75 4.83
CA GLY A 109 1.37 6.41 6.04
C GLY A 109 1.86 4.98 6.06
N PHE A 110 2.80 4.73 6.96
CA PHE A 110 3.29 3.40 7.26
C PHE A 110 2.95 3.05 8.70
N ILE A 111 2.45 1.83 8.90
CA ILE A 111 2.24 1.22 10.22
C ILE A 111 3.21 0.05 10.35
N PHE A 112 3.91 -0.07 11.47
CA PHE A 112 4.95 -1.08 11.63
C PHE A 112 5.06 -1.61 13.06
N ASP A 113 5.50 -2.86 13.17
CA ASP A 113 5.77 -3.58 14.42
C ASP A 113 7.20 -3.27 14.87
N SER A 114 7.35 -2.41 15.87
CA SER A 114 8.66 -1.90 16.33
C SER A 114 9.55 -2.93 17.02
N ARG A 115 9.00 -4.11 17.32
CA ARG A 115 9.79 -5.28 17.78
C ARG A 115 10.61 -5.88 16.66
N ARG A 116 10.23 -5.63 15.40
CA ARG A 116 10.79 -6.28 14.22
C ARG A 116 11.46 -5.31 13.27
N VAL A 117 10.91 -4.10 13.14
CA VAL A 117 11.40 -3.07 12.22
C VAL A 117 11.58 -1.75 12.96
N ARG A 118 12.65 -1.02 12.66
CA ARG A 118 12.91 0.31 13.21
C ARG A 118 13.07 1.32 12.09
N LEU A 119 12.81 2.60 12.34
CA LEU A 119 13.16 3.67 11.40
C LEU A 119 14.68 3.76 11.26
N SER A 120 15.18 3.95 10.03
CA SER A 120 16.62 4.08 9.77
C SER A 120 17.09 5.50 9.44
N GLY A 121 16.15 6.46 9.36
CA GLY A 121 16.46 7.89 9.40
C GLY A 121 15.93 8.72 8.22
N LEU A 122 15.51 8.10 7.12
CA LEU A 122 14.85 8.78 6.00
C LEU A 122 13.32 8.78 6.20
N ALA A 123 12.73 9.96 6.10
CA ALA A 123 11.30 10.13 5.84
C ALA A 123 11.15 11.38 4.98
N GLY A 124 10.57 11.26 3.80
CA GLY A 124 10.49 12.37 2.85
C GLY A 124 9.49 12.13 1.73
N GLU A 125 9.13 13.22 1.06
CA GLU A 125 8.25 13.21 -0.09
C GLU A 125 9.06 13.48 -1.36
N LEU A 126 8.71 12.80 -2.44
CA LEU A 126 9.30 13.04 -3.75
C LEU A 126 8.66 14.26 -4.41
N VAL A 127 9.48 15.27 -4.71
CA VAL A 127 9.12 16.40 -5.58
C VAL A 127 10.01 16.36 -6.83
N ILE A 128 9.39 16.35 -8.02
CA ILE A 128 10.07 16.40 -9.31
C ILE A 128 10.35 17.88 -9.64
N PRO A 129 11.60 18.28 -9.92
CA PRO A 129 11.91 19.65 -10.34
C PRO A 129 11.19 20.06 -11.62
N GLU A 130 10.81 21.35 -11.76
CA GLU A 130 10.17 21.90 -12.97
C GLU A 130 11.06 21.87 -14.22
N ASP A 131 12.37 21.67 -14.05
CA ASP A 131 13.38 21.78 -15.10
C ASP A 131 13.25 20.68 -16.19
N GLY A 132 12.32 19.74 -16.04
CA GLY A 132 11.97 18.72 -17.02
C GLY A 132 10.50 18.78 -17.43
N VAL A 133 10.25 18.79 -18.75
CA VAL A 133 9.10 18.30 -19.58
C VAL A 133 7.64 18.46 -19.09
N ILE A 134 7.32 18.82 -17.85
CA ILE A 134 5.95 18.76 -17.35
C ILE A 134 5.27 20.13 -17.51
N GLY A 135 4.20 20.16 -18.31
CA GLY A 135 3.45 21.37 -18.65
C GLY A 135 2.80 22.08 -17.45
N SER A 136 2.32 23.30 -17.69
CA SER A 136 1.67 24.13 -16.67
C SER A 136 0.57 23.37 -15.91
N GLY A 137 0.60 23.41 -14.57
CA GLY A 137 -0.34 22.68 -13.69
C GLY A 137 0.21 21.39 -13.08
N ALA A 138 1.37 20.91 -13.55
CA ALA A 138 2.03 19.71 -13.03
C ALA A 138 2.42 19.82 -11.55
N LEU A 139 2.95 20.99 -11.16
CA LEU A 139 3.36 21.25 -9.79
C LEU A 139 2.20 21.13 -8.80
N GLN A 140 1.04 21.74 -9.11
CA GLN A 140 -0.13 21.68 -8.23
C GLN A 140 -0.68 20.25 -8.07
N ARG A 141 -0.63 19.44 -9.14
CA ARG A 141 -1.05 18.03 -9.10
C ARG A 141 -0.04 17.17 -8.35
N GLN A 142 1.25 17.43 -8.53
CA GLN A 142 2.31 16.72 -7.83
C GLN A 142 2.23 16.91 -6.32
N PHE A 143 2.05 18.15 -5.83
CA PHE A 143 1.86 18.41 -4.39
C PHE A 143 0.62 17.75 -3.80
N ALA A 144 -0.37 17.37 -4.61
CA ALA A 144 -1.59 16.72 -4.13
C ALA A 144 -1.34 15.31 -3.61
N ARG A 145 -0.41 14.54 -4.21
CA ARG A 145 -0.12 13.14 -3.85
C ARG A 145 1.33 12.74 -4.16
N THR A 146 2.27 13.51 -3.63
CA THR A 146 3.71 13.23 -3.74
C THR A 146 4.04 11.84 -3.17
N PRO A 147 4.79 10.98 -3.89
CA PRO A 147 5.22 9.69 -3.34
C PRO A 147 5.90 9.87 -1.99
N TYR A 148 5.50 9.05 -1.00
CA TYR A 148 6.01 9.16 0.36
C TYR A 148 6.99 8.01 0.65
N ALA A 149 8.23 8.37 0.96
CA ALA A 149 9.32 7.43 1.18
C ALA A 149 9.76 7.42 2.63
N VAL A 150 9.93 6.22 3.19
CA VAL A 150 10.44 6.00 4.54
C VAL A 150 11.48 4.88 4.52
N SER A 151 12.59 5.08 5.22
CA SER A 151 13.59 4.02 5.42
C SER A 151 13.43 3.32 6.76
N PHE A 152 13.60 2.01 6.69
CA PHE A 152 13.47 1.07 7.77
C PHE A 152 14.71 0.19 7.89
N LEU A 153 14.90 -0.39 9.06
CA LEU A 153 15.95 -1.35 9.39
C LEU A 153 15.30 -2.59 10.00
N ALA A 154 15.54 -3.75 9.40
CA ALA A 154 15.19 -5.08 9.92
C ALA A 154 16.44 -5.94 10.00
N GLY A 155 16.84 -6.35 11.21
CA GLY A 155 18.14 -6.99 11.41
C GLY A 155 19.29 -6.07 10.99
N LYS A 156 20.01 -6.45 9.92
CA LYS A 156 21.09 -5.66 9.31
C LYS A 156 20.68 -5.00 7.99
N ASP A 157 19.51 -5.33 7.46
CA ASP A 157 19.07 -4.84 6.16
C ASP A 157 18.32 -3.52 6.30
N THR A 158 18.84 -2.51 5.59
CA THR A 158 18.12 -1.24 5.40
C THR A 158 17.28 -1.33 4.13
N PHE A 159 16.05 -0.86 4.21
CA PHE A 159 15.14 -0.82 3.07
C PHE A 159 14.31 0.46 3.08
N ILE A 160 14.07 1.01 1.91
CA ILE A 160 13.26 2.19 1.66
C ILE A 160 11.95 1.69 1.04
N LEU A 161 10.85 2.03 1.67
CA LEU A 161 9.51 1.85 1.11
C LEU A 161 9.02 3.20 0.59
N THR A 162 8.65 3.24 -0.67
CA THR A 162 8.02 4.41 -1.28
C THR A 162 6.59 4.07 -1.65
N THR A 163 5.63 4.69 -0.95
CA THR A 163 4.20 4.53 -1.25
C THR A 163 3.74 5.54 -2.29
N LEU A 164 3.03 5.06 -3.30
CA LEU A 164 2.36 5.90 -4.30
C LEU A 164 0.84 5.77 -4.15
N HIS A 165 0.13 6.88 -4.37
CA HIS A 165 -1.32 6.91 -4.49
C HIS A 165 -1.69 7.81 -5.67
N VAL A 166 -1.71 7.24 -6.87
CA VAL A 166 -1.78 8.02 -8.11
C VAL A 166 -3.23 8.37 -8.43
N ASP A 167 -3.59 9.67 -8.55
CA ASP A 167 -4.96 10.10 -8.86
C ASP A 167 -5.23 10.16 -10.37
N PHE A 168 -6.08 9.28 -10.89
CA PHE A 168 -6.48 9.33 -12.29
C PHE A 168 -7.64 10.30 -12.47
N GLY A 169 -7.28 11.55 -12.77
CA GLY A 169 -8.19 12.49 -13.41
C GLY A 169 -8.75 11.94 -14.74
N SER A 170 -9.71 12.65 -15.32
CA SER A 170 -10.46 12.20 -16.51
C SER A 170 -9.65 12.09 -17.81
N ASP A 171 -8.34 12.38 -17.80
CA ASP A 171 -7.45 12.31 -18.97
C ASP A 171 -6.20 11.48 -18.65
N SER A 172 -6.21 10.22 -19.07
CA SER A 172 -5.10 9.29 -18.90
C SER A 172 -3.91 9.59 -19.82
N ALA A 173 -4.13 10.24 -20.97
CA ALA A 173 -3.07 10.51 -21.95
C ALA A 173 -2.15 11.65 -21.50
N GLY A 174 -2.71 12.68 -20.87
CA GLY A 174 -1.95 13.82 -20.33
C GLY A 174 -0.99 13.49 -19.18
N ARG A 175 -1.07 12.27 -18.62
CA ARG A 175 -0.33 11.86 -17.41
C ARG A 175 0.85 10.94 -17.66
N ILE A 176 0.98 10.39 -18.86
CA ILE A 176 2.10 9.50 -19.22
C ILE A 176 3.46 10.17 -18.96
N PRO A 177 3.72 11.43 -19.36
CA PRO A 177 5.02 12.06 -19.11
C PRO A 177 5.35 12.25 -17.61
N GLU A 178 4.34 12.54 -16.79
CA GLU A 178 4.51 12.66 -15.34
C GLU A 178 4.89 11.31 -14.72
N LEU A 179 4.20 10.24 -15.11
CA LEU A 179 4.49 8.89 -14.64
C LEU A 179 5.86 8.39 -15.10
N GLN A 180 6.26 8.73 -16.33
CA GLN A 180 7.62 8.45 -16.83
C GLN A 180 8.66 9.18 -15.99
N GLY A 181 8.46 10.47 -15.70
CA GLY A 181 9.36 11.23 -14.83
C GLY A 181 9.45 10.66 -13.40
N ILE A 182 8.33 10.21 -12.82
CA ILE A 182 8.32 9.50 -11.54
C ILE A 182 9.12 8.19 -11.65
N ALA A 183 8.88 7.40 -12.70
CA ALA A 183 9.54 6.11 -12.89
C ALA A 183 11.05 6.24 -13.13
N GLU A 184 11.50 7.26 -13.85
CA GLU A 184 12.91 7.60 -14.07
C GLU A 184 13.57 8.01 -12.76
N TRP A 185 12.96 8.92 -12.00
CA TRP A 185 13.50 9.37 -10.73
C TRP A 185 13.60 8.23 -9.71
N LEU A 186 12.55 7.40 -9.61
CA LEU A 186 12.56 6.22 -8.72
C LEU A 186 13.65 5.22 -9.13
N TYR A 187 13.88 5.02 -10.44
CA TYR A 187 14.95 4.16 -10.94
C TYR A 187 16.34 4.69 -10.55
N GLU A 188 16.60 5.98 -10.77
CA GLU A 188 17.85 6.62 -10.38
C GLU A 188 18.09 6.51 -8.87
N TRP A 189 17.05 6.76 -8.07
CA TRP A 189 17.16 6.67 -6.61
C TRP A 189 17.37 5.23 -6.14
N ALA A 190 16.69 4.25 -6.72
CA ALA A 190 16.90 2.84 -6.42
C ALA A 190 18.36 2.42 -6.72
N GLY A 191 18.91 2.90 -7.84
CA GLY A 191 20.33 2.69 -8.19
C GLY A 191 21.29 3.28 -7.15
N GLN A 192 21.04 4.51 -6.69
CA GLN A 192 21.83 5.15 -5.64
C GLN A 192 21.72 4.42 -4.29
N ALA A 193 20.50 4.07 -3.87
CA ALA A 193 20.25 3.33 -2.64
C ALA A 193 20.97 1.97 -2.64
N ASN A 194 20.86 1.23 -3.75
CA ASN A 194 21.50 -0.06 -3.94
C ASN A 194 23.03 0.03 -3.92
N ALA A 195 23.62 1.14 -4.42
CA ALA A 195 25.06 1.38 -4.32
C ALA A 195 25.56 1.48 -2.86
N TYR A 196 24.70 1.87 -1.93
CA TYR A 196 24.95 1.85 -0.48
C TYR A 196 24.44 0.57 0.22
N GLY A 197 24.05 -0.45 -0.54
CA GLY A 197 23.53 -1.71 -0.02
C GLY A 197 22.09 -1.62 0.52
N GLN A 198 21.40 -0.51 0.31
CA GLN A 198 20.02 -0.33 0.74
C GLN A 198 19.05 -0.90 -0.30
N ASN A 199 17.94 -1.43 0.17
CA ASN A 199 16.87 -1.97 -0.65
C ASN A 199 15.86 -0.88 -0.99
N PHE A 200 15.31 -0.88 -2.20
CA PHE A 200 14.26 0.05 -2.59
C PHE A 200 13.03 -0.70 -3.11
N ILE A 201 11.87 -0.45 -2.51
CA ILE A 201 10.60 -1.07 -2.88
C ILE A 201 9.56 0.03 -3.07
N ALA A 202 8.96 0.07 -4.26
CA ALA A 202 7.82 0.91 -4.57
C ALA A 202 6.53 0.10 -4.37
N LEU A 203 5.55 0.66 -3.68
CA LEU A 203 4.29 -0.03 -3.37
C LEU A 203 3.15 0.96 -3.22
N GLY A 204 1.91 0.50 -3.17
CA GLY A 204 0.75 1.40 -3.03
C GLY A 204 -0.27 1.21 -4.12
N ASP A 205 -1.21 2.14 -4.17
CA ASP A 205 -2.25 2.19 -5.19
C ASP A 205 -1.75 3.05 -6.37
N PHE A 206 -1.24 2.38 -7.39
CA PHE A 206 -0.73 3.03 -8.59
C PHE A 206 -1.87 3.35 -9.56
N ASN A 207 -3.10 2.93 -9.25
CA ASN A 207 -4.31 3.02 -10.07
C ASN A 207 -4.09 2.63 -11.55
N ILE A 208 -3.24 1.63 -11.80
CA ILE A 208 -3.02 1.07 -13.14
C ILE A 208 -4.24 0.23 -13.53
N ASP A 209 -4.84 0.51 -14.68
CA ASP A 209 -6.08 -0.15 -15.07
C ASP A 209 -5.83 -1.61 -15.48
N ARG A 210 -4.82 -1.85 -16.33
CA ARG A 210 -4.53 -3.19 -16.86
C ARG A 210 -3.04 -3.41 -17.05
N HIS A 211 -2.60 -4.64 -16.83
CA HIS A 211 -1.27 -5.06 -17.22
C HIS A 211 -1.07 -4.86 -18.73
N GLY A 212 0.00 -4.17 -19.11
CA GLY A 212 0.37 -3.90 -20.51
C GLY A 212 -0.30 -2.67 -21.14
N ASP A 213 -1.11 -1.91 -20.41
CA ASP A 213 -1.59 -0.60 -20.90
C ASP A 213 -0.50 0.48 -20.90
N ASP A 214 -0.78 1.64 -21.49
CA ASP A 214 0.21 2.72 -21.63
C ASP A 214 0.76 3.22 -20.27
N LEU A 215 -0.05 3.15 -19.21
CA LEU A 215 0.32 3.58 -17.87
C LEU A 215 1.24 2.57 -17.19
N TRP A 216 0.92 1.28 -17.34
CA TRP A 216 1.81 0.19 -16.96
C TRP A 216 3.15 0.33 -17.66
N GLN A 217 3.13 0.50 -19.00
CA GLN A 217 4.35 0.67 -19.78
C GLN A 217 5.17 1.89 -19.33
N ALA A 218 4.52 3.02 -19.03
CA ALA A 218 5.19 4.20 -18.50
C ALA A 218 5.96 3.87 -17.21
N PHE A 219 5.31 3.20 -16.25
CA PHE A 219 5.93 2.82 -14.98
C PHE A 219 7.00 1.73 -15.11
N THR A 220 6.80 0.74 -15.98
CA THR A 220 7.74 -0.38 -16.15
C THR A 220 8.87 -0.10 -17.13
N SER A 221 8.80 0.98 -17.90
CA SER A 221 9.78 1.35 -18.93
C SER A 221 11.21 1.47 -18.40
N THR A 222 11.36 1.81 -17.11
CA THR A 222 12.66 1.96 -16.43
C THR A 222 13.08 0.71 -15.64
N GLY A 223 12.41 -0.43 -15.85
CA GLY A 223 12.76 -1.70 -15.21
C GLY A 223 12.06 -1.96 -13.87
N LEU A 224 11.04 -1.16 -13.52
CA LEU A 224 10.17 -1.47 -12.39
C LEU A 224 9.45 -2.80 -12.65
N THR A 225 9.64 -3.77 -11.75
CA THR A 225 9.19 -5.14 -11.90
C THR A 225 8.32 -5.54 -10.72
N VAL A 226 7.16 -6.12 -11.04
CA VAL A 226 6.22 -6.69 -10.06
C VAL A 226 6.45 -8.20 -10.02
N PRO A 227 6.47 -8.84 -8.83
CA PRO A 227 6.65 -10.29 -8.73
C PRO A 227 5.53 -11.05 -9.45
N ALA A 228 5.90 -12.17 -10.05
CA ALA A 228 5.03 -12.95 -10.92
C ALA A 228 3.73 -13.38 -10.23
N GLU A 229 3.81 -13.73 -8.94
CA GLU A 229 2.71 -14.14 -8.10
C GLU A 229 1.61 -13.07 -8.01
N LEU A 230 1.99 -11.78 -8.03
CA LEU A 230 1.03 -10.68 -7.95
C LEU A 230 0.31 -10.42 -9.27
N HIS A 231 0.79 -10.91 -10.42
CA HIS A 231 0.05 -10.71 -11.68
C HIS A 231 -1.36 -11.34 -11.60
N GLY A 232 -1.51 -12.51 -10.97
CA GLY A 232 -2.77 -13.26 -10.92
C GLY A 232 -3.75 -12.90 -9.79
N VAL A 233 -3.37 -12.05 -8.83
CA VAL A 233 -4.18 -11.84 -7.62
C VAL A 233 -5.31 -10.82 -7.79
N LYS A 234 -6.37 -10.99 -6.98
CA LYS A 234 -7.41 -9.97 -6.84
C LYS A 234 -6.88 -8.79 -6.05
N ARG A 235 -7.07 -7.57 -6.58
CA ARG A 235 -6.73 -6.29 -5.93
C ARG A 235 -7.95 -5.50 -5.47
N SER A 236 -9.11 -5.74 -6.08
CA SER A 236 -10.37 -5.11 -5.70
C SER A 236 -11.43 -6.15 -5.35
N ILE A 237 -12.28 -5.84 -4.37
CA ILE A 237 -13.44 -6.67 -4.02
C ILE A 237 -14.41 -6.83 -5.20
N PHE A 238 -14.38 -5.92 -6.17
CA PHE A 238 -15.22 -5.94 -7.38
C PHE A 238 -14.56 -6.63 -8.57
N ALA A 239 -13.35 -7.17 -8.41
CA ALA A 239 -12.72 -8.01 -9.42
C ALA A 239 -13.57 -9.27 -9.68
N LYS A 240 -13.61 -9.71 -10.94
CA LYS A 240 -14.32 -10.94 -11.33
C LYS A 240 -13.44 -12.15 -11.05
N ASP A 241 -14.02 -13.24 -10.58
CA ASP A 241 -13.25 -14.45 -10.23
C ASP A 241 -12.61 -15.11 -11.45
N ASN A 242 -13.23 -15.00 -12.62
CA ASN A 242 -12.71 -15.54 -13.88
C ASN A 242 -11.76 -14.59 -14.63
N ASP A 243 -11.64 -13.34 -14.17
CA ASP A 243 -10.77 -12.33 -14.77
C ASP A 243 -10.42 -11.28 -13.69
N PRO A 244 -9.54 -11.64 -12.74
CA PRO A 244 -9.26 -10.79 -11.58
C PRO A 244 -8.50 -9.51 -11.93
N GLN A 245 -7.95 -9.43 -13.16
CA GLN A 245 -7.08 -8.35 -13.62
C GLN A 245 -7.81 -7.29 -14.45
N LEU A 246 -8.91 -7.65 -15.13
CA LEU A 246 -9.57 -6.75 -16.07
C LEU A 246 -10.05 -5.45 -15.40
N LYS A 247 -9.37 -4.35 -15.73
CA LYS A 247 -9.65 -2.98 -15.28
C LYS A 247 -9.48 -2.75 -13.78
N LYS A 248 -8.65 -3.56 -13.10
CA LYS A 248 -8.46 -3.51 -11.63
C LYS A 248 -7.02 -3.84 -11.22
N TYR A 249 -6.02 -3.44 -12.01
CA TYR A 249 -4.60 -3.70 -11.75
C TYR A 249 -3.92 -2.62 -10.86
N TYR A 250 -4.68 -2.07 -9.90
CA TYR A 250 -4.36 -0.82 -9.22
C TYR A 250 -3.13 -0.91 -8.30
N ASP A 251 -3.21 -1.79 -7.29
CA ASP A 251 -2.20 -1.91 -6.26
C ASP A 251 -0.95 -2.67 -6.73
N GLN A 252 0.23 -2.22 -6.30
CA GLN A 252 1.52 -2.81 -6.64
C GLN A 252 2.42 -3.00 -5.43
N VAL A 253 3.30 -4.00 -5.52
CA VAL A 253 4.55 -4.11 -4.76
C VAL A 253 5.62 -4.44 -5.80
N ALA A 254 6.62 -3.59 -5.93
CA ALA A 254 7.57 -3.64 -7.03
C ALA A 254 8.97 -3.17 -6.62
N TRP A 255 9.97 -3.62 -7.36
CA TRP A 255 11.37 -3.20 -7.25
C TRP A 255 11.99 -3.06 -8.64
N PHE A 256 13.16 -2.45 -8.74
CA PHE A 256 13.84 -2.27 -10.02
C PHE A 256 14.71 -3.47 -10.37
N GLU A 257 14.71 -3.84 -11.64
CA GLU A 257 15.61 -4.84 -12.23
C GLU A 257 16.39 -4.23 -13.39
N SER A 258 17.67 -4.57 -13.50
CA SER A 258 18.53 -4.15 -14.62
C SER A 258 19.37 -5.33 -15.09
N GLY A 259 19.34 -5.61 -16.40
CA GLY A 259 20.05 -6.74 -17.00
C GLY A 259 19.63 -8.10 -16.42
N GLY A 260 18.35 -8.26 -16.01
CA GLY A 260 17.82 -9.47 -15.39
C GLY A 260 18.26 -9.70 -13.95
N LYS A 261 18.85 -8.70 -13.29
CA LYS A 261 19.22 -8.74 -11.88
C LYS A 261 18.39 -7.74 -11.09
N ARG A 262 17.84 -8.21 -9.96
CA ARG A 262 17.17 -7.38 -8.96
C ARG A 262 18.15 -6.39 -8.34
N GLN A 263 17.76 -5.11 -8.30
CA GLN A 263 18.42 -4.07 -7.49
C GLN A 263 17.90 -4.15 -6.04
N LEU A 264 17.87 -5.37 -5.51
CA LEU A 264 17.34 -5.70 -4.20
C LEU A 264 18.27 -6.71 -3.55
N ASN A 265 18.73 -6.40 -2.35
CA ASN A 265 19.55 -7.29 -1.52
C ASN A 265 18.71 -8.25 -0.67
N LEU A 266 17.48 -7.87 -0.30
CA LEU A 266 16.52 -8.75 0.34
C LEU A 266 16.17 -9.92 -0.59
N ASP A 267 16.17 -11.13 -0.02
CA ASP A 267 15.86 -12.33 -0.79
C ASP A 267 14.34 -12.50 -0.84
N TYR A 268 13.72 -12.11 -1.95
CA TYR A 268 12.29 -12.35 -2.21
C TYR A 268 11.94 -13.85 -2.10
N VAL A 269 10.84 -14.16 -1.41
CA VAL A 269 10.35 -15.52 -1.19
C VAL A 269 9.04 -15.76 -1.94
N THR A 270 8.02 -14.95 -1.69
CA THR A 270 6.68 -15.09 -2.27
C THR A 270 5.88 -13.80 -2.06
N ALA A 271 4.77 -13.65 -2.75
CA ALA A 271 3.83 -12.54 -2.60
C ALA A 271 2.39 -13.02 -2.75
N GLY A 272 1.43 -12.19 -2.33
CA GLY A 272 0.01 -12.52 -2.44
C GLY A 272 -0.93 -11.36 -2.14
N SER A 273 -2.22 -11.68 -2.15
CA SER A 273 -3.28 -10.82 -1.64
C SER A 273 -4.16 -11.57 -0.64
N PHE A 274 -5.01 -10.86 0.09
CA PHE A 274 -5.90 -11.49 1.07
C PHE A 274 -7.38 -11.14 0.84
N ASP A 275 -8.18 -12.14 0.44
CA ASP A 275 -9.62 -11.99 0.19
C ASP A 275 -10.43 -12.09 1.49
N PHE A 276 -10.65 -10.94 2.14
CA PHE A 276 -11.39 -10.86 3.42
C PHE A 276 -12.93 -10.91 3.25
N VAL A 277 -13.46 -10.69 2.05
CA VAL A 277 -14.91 -10.52 1.80
C VAL A 277 -15.76 -11.70 2.26
N PRO A 278 -15.37 -12.97 2.01
CA PRO A 278 -16.18 -14.13 2.43
C PRO A 278 -16.10 -14.41 3.94
N LEU A 279 -15.27 -13.69 4.70
CA LEU A 279 -14.95 -14.01 6.10
C LEU A 279 -15.61 -13.06 7.11
N ILE A 280 -16.08 -11.89 6.67
CA ILE A 280 -16.59 -10.82 7.53
C ILE A 280 -18.02 -10.45 7.14
N TYR A 281 -18.86 -10.19 8.13
CA TYR A 281 -20.31 -9.95 7.96
C TYR A 281 -20.98 -11.10 7.18
N THR A 282 -20.70 -12.34 7.58
CA THR A 282 -21.24 -13.55 6.93
C THR A 282 -22.66 -13.87 7.36
N GLU A 283 -23.08 -13.32 8.49
CA GLU A 283 -24.42 -13.47 9.06
C GLU A 283 -25.37 -12.33 8.65
N THR A 284 -24.91 -11.40 7.80
CA THR A 284 -25.72 -10.28 7.30
C THR A 284 -25.87 -10.37 5.79
N ASP A 285 -26.90 -9.71 5.25
CA ASP A 285 -27.13 -9.59 3.81
C ASP A 285 -26.29 -8.48 3.16
N PHE A 286 -25.18 -8.09 3.79
CA PHE A 286 -24.34 -7.00 3.28
C PHE A 286 -23.69 -7.38 1.96
N THR A 287 -24.04 -6.62 0.92
CA THR A 287 -23.38 -6.70 -0.39
C THR A 287 -21.94 -6.21 -0.33
N LYS A 288 -21.13 -6.52 -1.36
CA LYS A 288 -19.79 -5.93 -1.53
C LYS A 288 -19.82 -4.40 -1.49
N ALA A 289 -20.86 -3.79 -2.08
CA ALA A 289 -21.07 -2.34 -2.07
C ALA A 289 -21.29 -1.78 -0.66
N THR A 290 -21.87 -2.56 0.25
CA THR A 290 -22.03 -2.20 1.67
C THR A 290 -20.75 -2.45 2.46
N LYS A 291 -20.05 -3.56 2.19
CA LYS A 291 -18.81 -3.95 2.89
C LYS A 291 -17.64 -3.00 2.63
N GLN A 292 -17.54 -2.41 1.43
CA GLN A 292 -16.45 -1.48 1.10
C GLN A 292 -16.35 -0.27 2.07
N HIS A 293 -17.49 0.24 2.54
CA HIS A 293 -17.53 1.40 3.45
C HIS A 293 -17.18 1.04 4.90
N ARG A 294 -17.10 -0.26 5.21
CA ARG A 294 -16.74 -0.80 6.52
C ARG A 294 -15.29 -1.25 6.57
N LEU A 295 -14.81 -1.88 5.49
CA LEU A 295 -13.44 -2.37 5.35
C LEU A 295 -12.70 -1.51 4.32
N SER A 296 -12.70 -1.97 3.07
CA SER A 296 -12.18 -1.30 1.88
C SER A 296 -12.77 -1.95 0.62
N ASP A 297 -12.70 -1.26 -0.52
CA ASP A 297 -12.90 -1.82 -1.87
C ASP A 297 -11.64 -2.44 -2.47
N HIS A 298 -10.49 -2.28 -1.81
CA HIS A 298 -9.22 -2.91 -2.18
C HIS A 298 -8.85 -4.06 -1.23
N TYR A 299 -8.13 -5.05 -1.76
CA TYR A 299 -7.48 -6.10 -0.98
C TYR A 299 -6.04 -5.68 -0.67
N PRO A 300 -5.50 -6.05 0.50
CA PRO A 300 -4.08 -5.82 0.78
C PRO A 300 -3.22 -6.69 -0.14
N LEU A 301 -2.13 -6.12 -0.63
CA LEU A 301 -1.05 -6.87 -1.28
C LEU A 301 0.14 -6.98 -0.34
N TRP A 302 0.88 -8.09 -0.42
CA TRP A 302 2.02 -8.32 0.45
C TRP A 302 3.11 -9.13 -0.26
N ALA A 303 4.35 -8.98 0.22
CA ALA A 303 5.52 -9.75 -0.18
C ALA A 303 6.33 -10.19 1.04
N GLU A 304 6.83 -11.42 1.01
CA GLU A 304 7.75 -11.99 1.99
C GLU A 304 9.17 -11.95 1.45
N PHE A 305 10.10 -11.55 2.32
CA PHE A 305 11.53 -11.53 2.06
C PHE A 305 12.26 -12.23 3.20
N ASN A 306 13.42 -12.83 2.94
CA ASN A 306 14.37 -13.17 3.99
C ASN A 306 15.32 -11.98 4.20
N CYS A 307 15.56 -11.61 5.47
CA CYS A 307 16.65 -10.73 5.83
C CYS A 307 17.97 -11.50 5.82
N ARG A 308 19.05 -10.84 5.41
CA ARG A 308 20.41 -11.36 5.49
C ARG A 308 20.86 -11.34 6.96
N SER A 309 21.28 -12.51 7.46
CA SER A 309 21.88 -12.69 8.78
C SER A 309 23.29 -12.12 8.87
#